data_AF-A0A7D5AHR2-F1
#
_entry.id   AF-A0A7D5AHR2-F1
#
_cell.length_a   1.000
_cell.length_b   1.000
_cell.length_c   1.000
_cell.angle_alpha   90.00
_cell.angle_beta   90.00
_cell.angle_gamma   90.00
#
_symmetry.space_group_name_H-M   'P 1'
#
loop_
_entity.id
_entity.type
_entity.pdbx_description
1 polymer ?
#
loop_
_entity_poly.entity_id
_entity_poly.type
_entity_poly.pdbx_seq_one_letter_code
_entity_poly.pdbx_strand_id
1 'polypeptide(L)'
;MSLNEANLVISKAEVNEGTAVKRLKPRARGRSYLIKRPTCHITIVLKDISLYKEFEEYMVYSKKSGLITKKKNKNLTCHATYSSGGLWDKK
;
A
#
# COMPACT_ATOMS: atom_id res chain seq x y z
N MET A 1 15.73 -20.08 -13.89
CA MET A 1 14.91 -19.85 -12.67
C MET A 1 13.59 -19.24 -13.11
N SER A 2 12.52 -20.05 -13.13
CA SER A 2 11.18 -19.65 -13.59
C SER A 2 10.33 -19.24 -12.40
N LEU A 3 9.82 -18.01 -12.40
CA LEU A 3 8.80 -17.56 -11.45
C LEU A 3 7.42 -17.99 -11.99
N ASN A 4 6.58 -18.54 -11.13
CA ASN A 4 5.23 -18.94 -11.52
C ASN A 4 4.32 -17.71 -11.58
N GLU A 5 3.77 -17.43 -12.75
CA GLU A 5 2.90 -16.27 -13.01
C GLU A 5 1.72 -16.16 -12.04
N ALA A 6 1.14 -17.31 -11.66
CA ALA A 6 0.02 -17.39 -10.73
C ALA A 6 0.35 -16.91 -9.30
N ASN A 7 1.63 -16.86 -8.92
CA ASN A 7 2.07 -16.48 -7.58
C ASN A 7 2.62 -15.04 -7.51
N LEU A 8 2.70 -14.35 -8.64
CA LEU A 8 3.23 -12.98 -8.70
C LEU A 8 2.15 -11.96 -8.39
N VAL A 9 2.45 -11.04 -7.48
CA VAL A 9 1.58 -9.93 -7.10
C VAL A 9 2.31 -8.61 -7.28
N ILE A 10 1.57 -7.61 -7.76
CA ILE A 10 2.07 -6.24 -7.87
C ILE A 10 2.18 -5.64 -6.47
N SER A 11 3.41 -5.36 -6.04
CA SER A 11 3.67 -4.70 -4.76
C SER A 11 3.70 -3.18 -4.86
N LYS A 12 4.11 -2.65 -6.01
CA LYS A 12 4.25 -1.21 -6.23
C LYS A 12 4.04 -0.92 -7.70
N ALA A 13 3.31 0.14 -8.00
CA ALA A 13 3.17 0.67 -9.35
C ALA A 13 3.32 2.19 -9.27
N GLU A 14 4.29 2.72 -9.99
CA GLU A 14 4.60 4.16 -10.03
C GLU A 14 4.69 4.65 -11.46
N VAL A 15 4.25 5.88 -11.69
CA VAL A 15 4.35 6.55 -12.98
C VAL A 15 5.07 7.87 -12.76
N ASN A 16 6.27 7.98 -13.32
CA ASN A 16 7.09 9.18 -13.24
C ASN A 16 7.02 9.98 -14.55
N GLU A 17 7.14 11.30 -14.44
CA GLU A 17 7.25 12.17 -15.61
C GLU A 17 8.53 11.83 -16.39
N GLY A 18 8.39 11.66 -17.70
CA GLY A 18 9.49 11.47 -18.63
C GLY A 18 9.83 12.76 -19.37
N THR A 19 10.70 12.66 -20.36
CA THR A 19 11.09 13.84 -21.16
C THR A 19 9.92 14.35 -22.00
N ALA A 20 9.64 15.65 -21.90
CA ALA A 20 8.60 16.32 -22.69
C ALA A 20 9.21 17.04 -23.90
N VAL A 21 8.90 16.55 -25.11
CA VAL A 21 9.33 17.19 -26.36
C VAL A 21 8.37 18.31 -26.73
N LYS A 22 8.90 19.46 -27.18
CA LYS A 22 8.11 20.61 -27.61
C LYS A 22 8.11 20.72 -29.13
N ARG A 23 6.95 21.01 -29.74
CA ARG A 23 6.82 21.36 -31.15
C ARG A 23 6.05 22.66 -31.32
N LEU A 24 6.50 23.50 -32.25
CA LEU A 24 5.83 24.77 -32.54
C LEU A 24 4.60 24.54 -33.43
N LYS A 25 3.45 25.10 -33.03
CA LYS A 25 2.22 25.11 -33.82
C LYS A 25 2.01 26.53 -34.38
N PRO A 26 2.06 26.73 -35.71
CA PRO A 26 1.76 28.02 -36.31
C PRO A 26 0.28 28.38 -36.12
N ARG A 27 -0.01 29.67 -35.95
CA ARG A 27 -1.35 30.25 -35.82
C ARG A 27 -1.46 31.53 -36.66
N ALA A 28 -2.69 32.01 -36.84
CA ALA A 28 -2.96 33.25 -37.56
C ALA A 28 -2.24 34.46 -36.91
N ARG A 29 -2.05 35.53 -37.70
CA ARG A 29 -1.39 36.78 -37.29
C ARG A 29 0.06 36.59 -36.79
N GLY A 30 0.81 35.66 -37.39
CA GLY A 30 2.21 35.42 -37.05
C GLY A 30 2.46 34.84 -35.66
N ARG A 31 1.41 34.38 -34.98
CA ARG A 31 1.54 33.78 -33.63
C ARG A 31 1.91 32.32 -33.73
N SER A 32 2.59 31.82 -32.70
CA SER A 32 2.86 30.39 -32.57
C SER A 32 2.82 29.96 -31.11
N TYR A 33 2.41 28.71 -30.87
CA TYR A 33 2.34 28.12 -29.54
C TYR A 33 3.11 26.82 -29.48
N LEU A 34 3.56 26.44 -28.28
CA LEU A 34 4.26 25.19 -28.06
C LEU A 34 3.26 24.08 -27.74
N ILE A 35 3.26 23.01 -28.54
CA ILE A 35 2.63 21.73 -28.20
C ILE A 35 3.66 20.93 -27.41
N LYS A 36 3.32 20.53 -26.18
CA LYS A 36 4.12 19.59 -25.39
C LYS A 36 3.67 18.16 -25.70
N ARG A 37 4.63 17.26 -25.88
CA ARG A 37 4.42 15.81 -25.96
C ARG A 37 5.10 15.18 -24.74
N PRO A 38 4.39 15.01 -23.61
CA PRO A 38 4.95 14.39 -22.42
C PRO A 38 5.11 12.88 -22.65
N THR A 39 6.18 12.31 -22.11
CA THR A 39 6.37 10.87 -21.98
C THR A 39 6.37 10.50 -20.50
N CYS A 40 6.32 9.21 -20.17
CA CYS A 40 6.36 8.74 -18.78
C CYS A 40 7.24 7.51 -18.63
N HIS A 41 7.76 7.32 -17.43
CA HIS A 41 8.47 6.12 -17.02
C HIS A 41 7.58 5.33 -16.05
N ILE A 42 7.18 4.13 -16.45
CA ILE A 42 6.29 3.26 -15.66
C ILE A 42 7.15 2.22 -14.96
N THR A 43 7.10 2.19 -13.64
CA THR A 43 7.82 1.22 -12.81
C THR A 43 6.81 0.30 -12.13
N ILE A 44 6.91 -1.01 -12.40
CA ILE A 44 6.08 -2.04 -11.79
C ILE A 44 6.99 -2.98 -10.99
N VAL A 45 6.72 -3.12 -9.70
CA VAL A 45 7.47 -4.02 -8.81
C VAL A 45 6.59 -5.21 -8.46
N LEU A 46 7.10 -6.41 -8.77
CA LEU A 46 6.45 -7.67 -8.48
C LEU A 46 7.05 -8.32 -7.23
N LYS A 47 6.21 -8.99 -6.45
CA LYS A 47 6.60 -9.83 -5.33
C LYS A 47 5.98 -11.22 -5.51
N ASP A 48 6.72 -12.24 -5.12
CA ASP A 48 6.23 -13.62 -5.13
C ASP A 48 5.62 -13.95 -3.76
N ILE A 49 4.37 -14.42 -3.76
CA ILE A 49 3.65 -14.81 -2.54
C ILE A 49 4.22 -16.11 -1.96
N SER A 50 4.78 -16.99 -2.79
CA SER A 50 5.24 -18.33 -2.37
C SER A 50 6.30 -18.25 -1.26
N LEU A 51 7.17 -17.24 -1.33
CA LEU A 51 8.22 -16.99 -0.32
C LEU A 51 7.64 -16.76 1.09
N TYR A 52 6.50 -16.08 1.20
CA TYR A 52 5.88 -15.80 2.50
C TYR A 52 5.25 -17.03 3.14
N LYS A 53 4.82 -18.03 2.35
CA LYS A 53 4.25 -19.28 2.87
C LYS A 53 5.31 -20.09 3.62
N GLU A 54 6.53 -20.16 3.08
CA GLU A 54 7.66 -20.84 3.74
C GLU A 54 8.04 -20.17 5.07
N PHE A 55 8.09 -18.84 5.12
CA PHE A 55 8.41 -18.13 6.37
C PHE A 55 7.32 -18.28 7.44
N GLU A 56 6.03 -18.25 7.08
CA GLU A 56 4.93 -18.49 8.03
C GLU A 56 4.96 -19.92 8.59
N GLU A 57 5.20 -20.91 7.73
CA GLU A 57 5.28 -22.31 8.14
C GLU A 57 6.46 -22.56 9.10
N TYR A 58 7.60 -21.90 8.85
CA TYR A 58 8.76 -21.91 9.73
C TYR A 58 8.52 -21.22 11.09
N MET A 59 7.81 -20.08 11.08
CA MET A 59 7.41 -19.36 12.31
C MET A 59 6.43 -20.18 13.16
N VAL A 60 5.52 -20.91 12.51
CA VAL A 60 4.60 -21.85 13.17
C VAL A 60 5.36 -23.05 13.76
N TYR A 61 6.35 -23.59 13.04
CA TYR A 61 7.21 -24.67 13.53
C TYR A 61 8.03 -24.24 14.76
N SER A 62 8.64 -23.06 14.72
CA SER A 62 9.43 -22.54 15.86
C SER A 62 8.56 -22.22 17.09
N LYS A 63 7.33 -21.70 16.90
CA LYS A 63 6.38 -21.49 18.00
C LYS A 63 5.87 -22.79 18.63
N LYS A 64 5.80 -23.90 17.89
CA LYS A 64 5.43 -25.22 18.43
C LYS A 64 6.45 -25.77 19.44
N SER A 65 7.74 -25.41 19.31
CA SER A 65 8.77 -25.76 20.30
C SER A 65 8.82 -24.87 21.55
N GLY A 66 7.97 -23.83 21.64
CA GLY A 66 8.00 -22.82 22.70
C GLY A 66 6.66 -22.63 23.41
N LEU A 67 6.11 -23.67 24.03
CA LEU A 67 4.99 -23.55 24.97
C LEU A 67 5.42 -23.91 26.40
N ILE A 68 6.04 -22.94 27.10
CA ILE A 68 6.11 -22.92 28.57
C ILE A 68 5.16 -21.83 29.06
N THR A 69 4.16 -22.29 29.80
CA THR A 69 3.02 -21.58 30.38
C THR A 69 3.39 -20.32 31.18
N LYS A 70 2.62 -19.23 31.01
CA LYS A 70 2.13 -18.41 32.15
C LYS A 70 0.73 -17.89 31.85
N LYS A 71 -0.30 -18.58 32.37
CA LYS A 71 -1.64 -18.01 32.55
C LYS A 71 -1.51 -16.79 33.47
N LYS A 72 -1.69 -15.57 32.95
CA LYS A 72 -2.03 -14.41 33.77
C LYS A 72 -3.50 -14.09 33.53
N ASN A 73 -4.37 -14.62 34.40
CA ASN A 73 -5.72 -14.10 34.55
C ASN A 73 -5.62 -12.68 35.12
N LYS A 74 -6.13 -11.70 34.39
CA LYS A 74 -6.49 -10.39 34.94
C LYS A 74 -8.02 -10.32 34.83
N ASN A 75 -8.72 -10.58 35.94
CA ASN A 75 -10.15 -10.30 36.02
C ASN A 75 -10.32 -8.79 35.83
N LEU A 76 -10.96 -8.39 34.74
CA LEU A 76 -11.30 -7.00 34.46
C LEU A 76 -12.65 -6.72 35.14
N THR A 77 -12.61 -6.12 36.33
CA THR A 77 -13.82 -5.67 37.02
C THR A 77 -14.30 -4.37 36.37
N CYS A 78 -15.33 -4.46 35.54
CA CYS A 78 -15.96 -3.31 34.89
C CYS A 78 -17.02 -2.71 35.82
N HIS A 79 -16.73 -1.59 36.49
CA HIS A 79 -17.78 -0.80 37.14
C HIS A 79 -18.48 0.04 36.08
N ALA A 80 -19.77 -0.22 35.89
CA ALA A 80 -20.67 0.67 35.18
C ALA A 80 -20.98 1.87 36.09
N THR A 81 -20.64 3.08 35.66
CA THR A 81 -21.28 4.30 36.13
C THR A 81 -21.68 5.15 34.94
N TYR A 82 -22.99 5.30 34.83
CA TYR A 82 -23.71 6.18 33.93
C TYR A 82 -23.36 7.62 34.29
N SER A 83 -22.83 8.39 33.35
CA SER A 83 -22.88 9.86 33.39
C SER A 83 -23.54 10.35 32.11
N SER A 84 -24.86 10.44 32.19
CA SER A 84 -25.72 11.29 31.39
C SER A 84 -25.27 12.75 31.45
N GLY A 85 -25.28 13.43 30.28
CA GLY A 85 -25.25 14.90 30.16
C GLY A 85 -24.35 15.34 29.01
N GLY A 86 -24.89 15.55 27.80
CA GLY A 86 -25.35 16.87 27.30
C GLY A 86 -24.28 17.37 26.32
N LEU A 87 -24.49 18.19 25.29
CA LEU A 87 -25.59 18.98 24.76
C LEU A 87 -25.21 19.11 23.28
N TRP A 88 -26.03 18.62 22.34
CA TRP A 88 -25.74 18.78 20.91
C TRP A 88 -25.90 20.25 20.55
N ASP A 89 -24.78 20.95 20.38
CA ASP A 89 -24.78 22.33 19.89
C ASP A 89 -25.03 22.32 18.38
N LYS A 90 -26.15 22.93 17.99
CA LYS A 90 -26.51 23.23 16.61
C LYS A 90 -25.89 24.57 16.27
N LYS A 91 -24.94 24.61 15.33
CA LYS A 91 -24.80 25.73 14.41
C LYS A 91 -24.00 25.38 13.17
#